data_AF-A0A6G1GHZ8-F1
#
_entry.id   AF-A0A6G1GHZ8-F1
#
_cell.length_a   1.000
_cell.length_b   1.000
_cell.length_c   1.000
_cell.angle_alpha   90.00
_cell.angle_beta   90.00
_cell.angle_gamma   90.00
#
_symmetry.space_group_name_H-M   'P 1'
#
loop_
_entity.id
_entity.type
_entity.pdbx_description
1 polymer ?
#
loop_
_entity_poly.entity_id
_entity_poly.type
_entity_poly.pdbx_seq_one_letter_code
_entity_poly.pdbx_strand_id
1 'polypeptide(L)' 'EEEFEWKVDEVVDSSMNRAKKDPAMSRKRLLEYKLQYRGFEGWNSVPSWQPYWDTVECPQLIANFHHAKTTKPGPHESF' A
#
# COMPACT_ATOMS: atom_id res chain seq x y z
N GLU A 1 -21.72 4.71 -16.39
CA GLU A 1 -20.61 3.75 -16.33
C GLU A 1 -20.49 3.34 -14.88
N GLU A 2 -20.62 2.06 -14.55
CA GLU A 2 -20.37 1.60 -13.18
C GLU A 2 -18.85 1.67 -12.95
N GLU A 3 -18.40 2.64 -12.15
CA GLU A 3 -17.04 2.65 -11.62
C GLU A 3 -16.89 1.41 -10.74
N PHE A 4 -16.20 0.39 -11.25
CA PHE A 4 -15.82 -0.78 -10.46
C PHE A 4 -14.79 -0.32 -9.41
N GLU A 5 -15.28 0.03 -8.22
CA GLU A 5 -14.44 0.35 -7.06
C GLU A 5 -13.86 -0.96 -6.49
N TRP A 6 -12.59 -1.23 -6.78
CA TRP A 6 -11.89 -2.39 -6.24
C TRP A 6 -11.66 -2.21 -4.74
N LYS A 7 -12.36 -2.97 -3.90
CA LYS A 7 -12.16 -2.94 -2.45
C LYS A 7 -10.89 -3.67 -2.05
N VAL A 8 -9.98 -2.94 -1.41
CA VAL A 8 -8.80 -3.51 -0.74
C VAL A 8 -9.29 -4.38 0.41
N ASP A 9 -8.82 -5.62 0.46
CA ASP A 9 -9.15 -6.58 1.50
C ASP A 9 -8.04 -6.60 2.58
N GLU A 10 -6.76 -6.62 2.17
CA GLU A 10 -5.63 -6.56 3.10
C GLU A 10 -4.36 -5.89 2.52
N VAL A 11 -3.49 -5.45 3.43
CA VAL A 11 -2.13 -4.99 3.13
C VAL A 11 -1.18 -6.15 3.40
N VAL A 12 -0.56 -6.66 2.36
CA VAL A 12 0.31 -7.85 2.41
C VAL A 12 1.73 -7.49 2.82
N ASP A 13 2.24 -6.36 2.31
CA ASP A 13 3.60 -5.91 2.60
C ASP A 13 3.78 -4.40 2.43
N SER A 14 4.90 -3.86 2.91
CA SER A 14 5.35 -2.50 2.62
C SER A 14 6.85 -2.48 2.33
N SER A 15 7.27 -1.58 1.44
CA SER A 15 8.66 -1.46 1.02
C SER A 15 8.99 -0.03 0.57
N MET A 16 10.26 0.34 0.76
CA MET A 16 10.79 1.61 0.25
C MET A 16 11.40 1.40 -1.13
N ASN A 17 10.71 1.88 -2.16
CA ASN A 17 11.22 1.88 -3.52
C ASN A 17 12.26 2.99 -3.72
N ARG A 18 13.53 2.58 -3.75
CA ARG A 18 14.69 3.49 -3.88
C ARG A 18 14.84 4.09 -5.28
N ALA A 19 14.19 3.51 -6.29
CA ALA A 19 14.23 4.01 -7.67
C ALA A 19 13.23 5.16 -7.89
N LYS A 20 12.08 5.11 -7.22
CA LYS A 20 11.03 6.12 -7.35
C LYS A 20 11.24 7.31 -6.40
N LYS A 21 10.85 8.49 -6.88
CA LYS A 21 10.88 9.74 -6.11
C LYS A 21 9.57 9.86 -5.33
N ASP A 22 9.69 10.23 -4.07
CA ASP A 22 8.58 10.62 -3.24
C ASP A 22 8.16 12.07 -3.58
N PRO A 23 6.93 12.31 -4.04
CA PRO A 23 6.47 13.64 -4.39
C PRO A 23 6.32 14.55 -3.17
N ALA A 24 6.02 14.02 -1.98
CA ALA A 24 5.87 14.80 -0.75
C ALA A 24 7.23 15.12 -0.11
N MET A 25 8.17 14.18 -0.08
CA MET A 25 9.48 14.38 0.55
C MET A 25 10.57 14.93 -0.40
N SER A 26 10.29 15.06 -1.69
CA SER A 26 11.26 15.45 -2.73
C SER A 26 12.56 14.62 -2.77
N ARG A 27 12.57 13.44 -2.15
CA ARG A 27 13.71 12.51 -2.04
C ARG A 27 13.42 11.20 -2.76
N LYS A 28 14.46 10.49 -3.20
CA LYS A 28 14.33 9.11 -3.69
C LYS A 28 14.15 8.20 -2.50
N ARG A 29 13.13 7.32 -2.54
CA ARG A 29 12.60 6.41 -1.49
C ARG A 29 11.08 6.61 -1.38
N LEU A 30 10.34 6.11 -2.36
CA LEU A 30 8.87 6.11 -2.28
C LEU A 30 8.40 4.95 -1.40
N LEU A 31 7.52 5.20 -0.44
CA LEU A 31 6.83 4.13 0.28
C LEU A 31 5.75 3.51 -0.62
N GLU A 32 5.82 2.20 -0.81
CA GLU A 32 4.83 1.40 -1.53
C GLU A 32 4.26 0.31 -0.63
N TYR A 33 2.98 0.02 -0.80
CA TYR A 33 2.24 -1.03 -0.13
C TYR A 33 1.79 -2.08 -1.12
N LYS A 34 1.92 -3.35 -0.75
CA LYS A 34 1.42 -4.46 -1.55
C LYS A 34 0.00 -4.76 -1.10
N LEU A 35 -0.99 -4.52 -1.97
CA LEU A 35 -2.41 -4.62 -1.63
C LEU A 35 -3.06 -5.85 -2.27
N GLN A 36 -3.82 -6.59 -1.47
CA GLN A 36 -4.70 -7.65 -1.94
C GLN A 36 -6.12 -7.10 -2.06
N TYR A 37 -6.74 -7.27 -3.23
CA TYR A 37 -8.11 -6.82 -3.50
C TYR A 37 -9.09 -7.98 -3.40
N ARG A 38 -10.31 -7.69 -2.93
CA ARG A 38 -11.38 -8.66 -2.85
C ARG A 38 -11.74 -9.19 -4.24
N GLY A 39 -11.83 -10.50 -4.39
CA GLY A 39 -12.11 -11.17 -5.67
C GLY A 39 -10.90 -11.41 -6.56
N PHE A 40 -9.70 -10.93 -6.16
CA PHE A 40 -8.42 -11.24 -6.80
C PHE A 40 -7.68 -12.39 -6.08
N GLU A 41 -8.40 -13.37 -5.57
CA GLU A 41 -7.86 -14.52 -4.80
C GLU A 41 -7.35 -15.67 -5.70
N GLY A 42 -7.29 -15.46 -7.01
CA GLY A 42 -6.74 -16.46 -7.93
C GLY A 42 -5.34 -16.88 -7.48
N TRP A 43 -5.02 -18.18 -7.54
CA TRP A 43 -3.75 -18.78 -7.09
C TRP A 43 -2.49 -18.11 -7.67
N ASN A 44 -2.65 -17.29 -8.72
CA ASN A 44 -1.58 -16.57 -9.42
C ASN A 44 -1.81 -15.05 -9.51
N SER A 45 -2.76 -14.51 -8.73
CA SER A 45 -2.97 -13.07 -8.67
C SER A 45 -1.89 -12.46 -7.78
N VAL A 46 -0.91 -11.80 -8.40
CA VAL A 46 0.15 -11.13 -7.65
C VAL A 46 -0.45 -9.81 -7.13
N PRO A 47 -0.49 -9.59 -5.80
CA PRO A 47 -0.99 -8.33 -5.29
C PRO A 47 -0.09 -7.18 -5.77
N SER A 48 -0.72 -6.09 -6.19
CA SER A 48 -0.03 -4.95 -6.82
C SER A 48 0.62 -4.06 -5.77
N TRP A 49 1.82 -3.58 -6.08
CA TRP A 49 2.47 -2.53 -5.31
C TRP A 49 1.86 -1.19 -5.67
N GLN A 50 1.20 -0.57 -4.70
CA GLN A 50 0.61 0.75 -4.82
C GLN A 50 1.43 1.76 -4.01
N PRO A 51 1.57 3.00 -4.49
CA PRO A 51 2.19 4.06 -3.72
C PRO A 51 1.35 4.43 -2.49
N TYR A 52 1.98 5.04 -1.47
CA TYR A 52 1.30 5.37 -0.22
C TYR A 52 0.07 6.27 -0.41
N TRP A 53 0.05 7.16 -1.40
CA TRP A 53 -1.08 8.05 -1.68
C TRP A 53 -2.27 7.35 -2.34
N ASP A 54 -2.13 6.12 -2.82
CA ASP A 54 -3.28 5.33 -3.29
C ASP A 54 -3.90 4.51 -2.15
N THR A 55 -3.30 4.57 -0.94
CA THR A 55 -3.78 3.87 0.26
C THR A 55 -4.44 4.78 1.29
N VAL A 56 -4.63 6.07 0.98
CA VAL A 56 -5.28 7.04 1.88
C VAL A 56 -6.73 6.69 2.18
N GLU A 57 -7.38 5.94 1.29
CA GLU A 57 -8.77 5.49 1.46
C GLU A 57 -8.90 4.32 2.44
N CYS A 58 -7.78 3.71 2.86
CA CYS A 58 -7.74 2.53 3.74
C CYS A 58 -6.83 2.71 4.97
N PRO A 59 -6.94 3.80 5.74
CA PRO A 59 -5.99 4.12 6.81
C PRO A 59 -5.99 3.08 7.95
N GLN A 60 -7.13 2.45 8.21
CA GLN A 60 -7.24 1.41 9.25
C GLN A 60 -6.45 0.15 8.89
N LEU A 61 -6.44 -0.26 7.61
CA LEU A 61 -5.68 -1.42 7.15
C LEU A 61 -4.17 -1.16 7.26
N ILE A 62 -3.74 0.05 6.93
CA ILE A 62 -2.34 0.48 7.06
C ILE A 62 -1.91 0.50 8.53
N ALA A 63 -2.73 1.05 9.42
CA ALA A 63 -2.46 1.05 10.86
C ALA A 63 -2.37 -0.37 11.43
N ASN A 64 -3.32 -1.25 11.08
CA ASN A 64 -3.31 -2.64 11.50
C ASN A 64 -2.07 -3.40 11.01
N PHE A 65 -1.68 -3.18 9.75
CA PHE A 65 -0.46 -3.75 9.18
C PHE A 65 0.78 -3.34 9.97
N HIS A 66 0.98 -2.05 10.25
CA HIS A 66 2.15 -1.56 10.97
C HIS A 66 2.15 -1.97 12.45
N HIS A 67 0.98 -2.08 13.06
CA HIS A 67 0.83 -2.65 14.40
C HIS A 67 1.27 -4.13 14.45
N ALA A 68 0.93 -4.91 13.41
CA ALA A 68 1.33 -6.32 13.31
C ALA A 68 2.78 -6.52 12.82
N LYS A 69 3.33 -5.58 12.05
CA LYS A 69 4.63 -5.68 11.36
C LYS A 69 5.54 -4.52 11.73
N THR A 70 5.95 -4.46 12.99
CA THR A 70 6.82 -3.38 13.53
C THR A 70 8.22 -3.32 12.92
N THR A 71 8.66 -4.36 12.20
CA THR A 71 9.96 -4.40 11.51
C THR A 71 9.95 -3.77 10.13
N LYS A 72 8.77 -3.43 9.60
CA LYS A 72 8.60 -2.81 8.29
C LYS A 72 8.74 -1.29 8.38
N PRO A 73 9.03 -0.60 7.26
CA PRO A 73 9.04 0.87 7.25
C PRO A 73 7.71 1.38 7.79
N GLY A 74 7.74 2.30 8.75
CA GLY A 74 6.50 2.85 9.32
C GLY A 74 5.62 3.56 8.28
N PRO A 75 4.40 3.95 8.66
CA PRO A 75 3.51 4.68 7.76
C PRO A 75 4.17 5.97 7.28
N HIS A 76 3.85 6.37 6.05
CA HIS A 76 4.34 7.64 5.50
C HIS A 76 3.91 8.80 6.40
N GLU A 77 4.73 9.84 6.52
CA GLU A 77 4.47 11.03 7.35
C GLU A 77 3.22 11.83 6.93
N SER A 78 2.56 11.43 5.83
CA SER A 78 1.35 12.09 5.30
C SER A 78 0.06 11.37 5.70
N PHE A 79 0.15 10.27 6.46
CA PHE A 79 -1.00 9.60 7.06
C PHE A 79 -1.42 10.23 8.38
#